data_AF-A0A7C2GL67-F1
#
_entry.id   AF-A0A7C2GL67-F1
#
_cell.length_a   1.000
_cell.length_b   1.000
_cell.length_c   1.000
_cell.angle_alpha   90.00
_cell.angle_beta   90.00
_cell.angle_gamma   90.00
#
_symmetry.space_group_name_H-M   'P 1'
#
loop_
_entity.id
_entity.type
_entity.pdbx_description
1 polymer ?
#
loop_
_entity_poly.entity_id
_entity_poly.type
_entity_poly.pdbx_seq_one_letter_code
_entity_poly.pdbx_strand_id
1 'polypeptide(L)'
;TSTSGLIGNAGQANYGAAKAGIAGLTRVAALDLGRYGVTVNSIAPAANTRMTATIPDRARQIRQQMGTGASALLGEGDHPALTRRDPEDIAPMVVYLASEEAGWVNGQVFFVSGGLIALVAQPRPARTIYKPGRWTIDELRTFVPARLFEPGFVSPGLPRPEAQPAPQAGGQPAAGPSPGG
;
A
#
# COMPACT_ATOMS: atom_id res chain seq x y z
N THR A 1 10.06 6.12 -2.69
CA THR A 1 9.72 4.68 -2.67
C THR A 1 9.27 4.25 -4.07
N SER A 2 8.48 3.18 -4.25
CA SER A 2 7.90 2.73 -5.52
C SER A 2 6.64 1.90 -5.28
N THR A 3 5.82 1.68 -6.32
CA THR A 3 4.68 0.76 -6.25
C THR A 3 5.08 -0.65 -5.81
N SER A 4 6.20 -1.19 -6.30
CA SER A 4 6.72 -2.51 -5.89
C SER A 4 7.01 -2.61 -4.40
N GLY A 5 7.38 -1.51 -3.75
CA GLY A 5 7.61 -1.47 -2.30
C GLY A 5 6.34 -1.22 -1.47
N LEU A 6 5.28 -0.71 -2.08
CA LEU A 6 4.02 -0.38 -1.40
C LEU A 6 3.03 -1.54 -1.41
N ILE A 7 2.88 -2.19 -2.55
CA ILE A 7 1.85 -3.22 -2.80
C ILE A 7 2.44 -4.54 -3.31
N GLY A 8 3.76 -4.61 -3.50
CA GLY A 8 4.44 -5.77 -4.06
C GLY A 8 4.40 -5.83 -5.60
N ASN A 9 5.38 -6.50 -6.19
CA ASN A 9 5.38 -6.84 -7.61
C ASN A 9 6.16 -8.15 -7.82
N ALA A 10 5.55 -9.11 -8.51
CA ALA A 10 6.15 -10.41 -8.76
C ALA A 10 7.49 -10.27 -9.51
N GLY A 11 8.49 -11.06 -9.11
CA GLY A 11 9.85 -11.00 -9.66
C GLY A 11 10.70 -9.80 -9.21
N GLN A 12 10.22 -8.98 -8.27
CA GLN A 12 10.94 -7.79 -7.78
C GLN A 12 11.17 -7.83 -6.26
N ALA A 13 11.42 -9.00 -5.66
CA ALA A 13 11.55 -9.13 -4.20
C ALA A 13 12.63 -8.21 -3.60
N ASN A 14 13.83 -8.17 -4.18
CA ASN A 14 14.92 -7.30 -3.74
C ASN A 14 14.59 -5.81 -3.89
N TYR A 15 14.06 -5.41 -5.05
CA TYR A 15 13.68 -4.03 -5.34
C TYR A 15 12.50 -3.58 -4.46
N GLY A 16 11.50 -4.43 -4.30
CA GLY A 16 10.34 -4.21 -3.43
C GLY A 16 10.77 -4.04 -1.97
N ALA A 17 11.62 -4.93 -1.44
CA ALA A 17 12.17 -4.81 -0.09
C ALA A 17 12.92 -3.49 0.12
N ALA A 18 13.82 -3.12 -0.81
CA ALA A 18 14.55 -1.86 -0.73
C ALA A 18 13.60 -0.64 -0.74
N LYS A 19 12.59 -0.64 -1.61
CA LYS A 19 11.65 0.48 -1.74
C LYS A 19 10.66 0.55 -0.57
N ALA A 20 10.26 -0.59 0.00
CA ALA A 20 9.52 -0.64 1.26
C ALA A 20 10.35 -0.06 2.42
N GLY A 21 11.64 -0.40 2.48
CA GLY A 21 12.61 0.16 3.42
C GLY A 21 12.70 1.68 3.35
N ILE A 22 12.73 2.26 2.14
CA ILE A 22 12.68 3.73 1.96
C ILE A 22 11.41 4.34 2.57
N ALA A 23 10.25 3.72 2.40
CA ALA A 23 9.00 4.22 3.00
C ALA A 23 9.03 4.12 4.54
N GLY A 24 9.62 3.05 5.08
CA GLY A 24 9.89 2.92 6.52
C GLY A 24 10.83 4.00 7.05
N LEU A 25 11.96 4.20 6.37
CA LEU A 25 12.95 5.24 6.72
C LEU A 25 12.33 6.63 6.69
N THR A 26 11.51 6.93 5.70
CA THR A 26 10.79 8.22 5.57
C THR A 26 9.97 8.52 6.82
N ARG A 27 9.19 7.54 7.31
CA ARG A 27 8.37 7.71 8.52
C ARG A 27 9.21 7.96 9.76
N VAL A 28 10.31 7.24 9.94
CA VAL A 28 11.17 7.39 11.12
C VAL A 28 11.89 8.74 11.07
N ALA A 29 12.51 9.08 9.94
CA ALA A 29 13.20 10.35 9.77
C ALA A 29 12.28 11.56 9.95
N ALA A 30 11.02 11.47 9.49
CA ALA A 30 10.01 12.49 9.72
C ALA A 30 9.76 12.76 11.22
N LEU A 31 9.75 11.72 12.05
CA LEU A 31 9.59 11.83 13.50
C LEU A 31 10.86 12.38 14.17
N ASP A 32 12.03 11.88 13.77
CA ASP A 32 13.32 12.26 14.36
C ASP A 32 13.68 13.72 14.09
N LEU A 33 13.36 14.19 12.88
CA LEU A 33 13.77 15.50 12.36
C LEU A 33 12.69 16.57 12.48
N GLY A 34 11.41 16.19 12.67
CA GLY A 34 10.30 17.14 12.77
C GLY A 34 10.47 18.18 13.88
N ARG A 35 11.10 17.81 15.00
CA ARG A 35 11.45 18.74 16.10
C ARG A 35 12.42 19.86 15.71
N TYR A 36 13.13 19.70 14.59
CA TYR A 36 14.05 20.71 14.02
C TYR A 36 13.42 21.48 12.86
N GLY A 37 12.11 21.32 12.62
CA GLY A 37 11.42 21.96 11.49
C GLY A 37 11.72 21.33 10.13
N VAL A 38 12.29 20.12 10.09
CA VAL A 38 12.59 19.40 8.85
C VAL A 38 11.48 18.40 8.55
N THR A 39 10.89 18.50 7.35
CA THR A 39 9.92 17.54 6.85
C THR A 39 10.58 16.44 6.02
N VAL A 40 10.05 15.23 6.08
CA VAL A 40 10.53 14.08 5.31
C VAL A 40 9.35 13.35 4.69
N ASN A 41 9.30 13.32 3.36
CA ASN A 41 8.25 12.64 2.58
C ASN A 41 8.88 11.77 1.49
N SER A 42 8.10 10.88 0.90
CA SER A 42 8.58 10.08 -0.24
C SER A 42 7.55 9.99 -1.36
N ILE A 43 8.06 9.89 -2.59
CA ILE A 43 7.25 9.71 -3.79
C ILE A 43 7.44 8.29 -4.34
N ALA A 44 6.35 7.68 -4.81
CA ALA A 44 6.30 6.47 -5.62
C ALA A 44 5.95 6.88 -7.06
N PRO A 45 6.94 7.17 -7.91
CA PRO A 45 6.67 7.66 -9.26
C PRO A 45 6.30 6.53 -10.21
N ALA A 46 5.44 6.82 -11.18
CA ALA A 46 5.26 6.03 -12.40
C ALA A 46 5.49 6.92 -13.63
N ALA A 47 6.68 6.80 -14.23
CA ALA A 47 7.09 7.56 -15.40
C ALA A 47 7.93 6.69 -16.35
N ASN A 48 7.94 7.06 -17.63
CA ASN A 48 8.77 6.44 -18.66
C ASN A 48 10.19 6.99 -18.59
N THR A 49 11.06 6.28 -17.87
CA THR A 49 12.49 6.60 -17.76
C THR A 49 13.32 5.55 -18.48
N ARG A 50 14.63 5.79 -18.61
CA ARG A 50 15.58 4.77 -19.10
C ARG A 50 15.46 3.44 -18.34
N MET A 51 15.14 3.49 -17.04
CA MET A 51 14.95 2.30 -16.20
C MET A 51 13.70 1.48 -16.58
N THR A 52 12.67 2.11 -17.16
CA THR A 52 11.42 1.44 -17.57
C THR A 52 11.27 1.28 -19.08
N ALA A 53 12.22 1.82 -19.85
CA ALA A 53 12.22 1.78 -21.32
C ALA A 53 12.34 0.35 -21.88
N THR A 54 13.00 -0.55 -21.14
CA THR A 54 13.19 -1.95 -21.55
C THR A 54 12.01 -2.86 -21.21
N ILE A 55 11.01 -2.37 -20.47
CA ILE A 55 9.80 -3.14 -20.17
C ILE A 55 8.90 -3.11 -21.42
N PRO A 56 8.57 -4.25 -22.05
CA PRO A 56 7.71 -4.26 -23.23
C PRO A 56 6.30 -3.76 -22.89
N ASP A 57 5.65 -3.04 -23.80
CA ASP A 57 4.28 -2.54 -23.61
C ASP A 57 3.28 -3.67 -23.39
N ARG A 58 3.52 -4.83 -24.00
CA ARG A 58 2.71 -6.03 -23.76
C ARG A 58 2.79 -6.50 -22.30
N ALA A 59 3.97 -6.44 -21.68
CA ALA A 59 4.13 -6.77 -20.27
C ALA A 59 3.44 -5.74 -19.37
N ARG A 60 3.38 -4.47 -19.78
CA ARG A 60 2.63 -3.42 -19.07
C ARG A 60 1.12 -3.68 -19.14
N GLN A 61 0.59 -3.98 -20.32
CA GLN A 61 -0.83 -4.31 -20.52
C GLN A 61 -1.25 -5.56 -19.73
N ILE A 62 -0.44 -6.61 -19.76
CA ILE A 62 -0.70 -7.83 -18.97
C ILE A 62 -0.78 -7.47 -17.49
N ARG A 63 0.13 -6.63 -16.98
CA ARG A 63 0.10 -6.20 -15.57
C ARG A 63 -1.14 -5.39 -15.22
N GLN A 64 -1.59 -4.51 -16.11
CA GLN A 64 -2.83 -3.74 -15.93
C GLN A 64 -4.05 -4.65 -15.90
N GLN A 65 -4.15 -5.60 -16.85
CA GLN A 65 -5.25 -6.57 -16.89
C GLN A 65 -5.28 -7.48 -15.65
N MET A 66 -4.11 -7.83 -15.13
CA MET A 66 -3.98 -8.64 -13.91
C MET A 66 -4.16 -7.80 -12.62
N GLY A 67 -4.44 -6.50 -12.71
CA GLY A 67 -4.59 -5.62 -11.54
C GLY A 67 -3.33 -5.52 -10.69
N THR A 68 -2.14 -5.56 -11.31
CA THR A 68 -0.83 -5.52 -10.62
C THR A 68 -0.10 -4.19 -10.89
N GLY A 69 0.90 -3.87 -10.06
CA GLY A 69 1.63 -2.60 -10.18
C GLY A 69 0.72 -1.40 -9.92
N ALA A 70 0.89 -0.29 -10.65
CA ALA A 70 0.14 0.95 -10.39
C ALA A 70 -1.39 0.77 -10.41
N SER A 71 -1.93 -0.17 -11.20
CA SER A 71 -3.36 -0.47 -11.21
C SER A 71 -3.86 -1.06 -9.89
N ALA A 72 -3.06 -1.90 -9.22
CA ALA A 72 -3.41 -2.44 -7.90
C ALA A 72 -3.48 -1.36 -6.82
N LEU A 73 -2.70 -0.28 -6.97
CA LEU A 73 -2.70 0.83 -6.02
C LEU A 73 -3.96 1.70 -6.14
N LEU A 74 -4.50 1.83 -7.35
CA LEU A 74 -5.55 2.79 -7.67
C LEU A 74 -6.95 2.17 -7.78
N GLY A 75 -7.06 0.84 -7.76
CA GLY A 75 -8.35 0.14 -7.81
C GLY A 75 -9.07 0.18 -9.16
N GLU A 76 -8.59 1.00 -10.11
CA GLU A 76 -9.17 1.14 -11.45
C GLU A 76 -8.09 0.94 -12.53
N GLY A 77 -8.32 -0.01 -13.44
CA GLY A 77 -7.36 -0.43 -14.47
C GLY A 77 -7.03 0.61 -15.53
N ASP A 78 -7.93 1.57 -15.76
CA ASP A 78 -7.88 2.53 -16.86
C ASP A 78 -7.98 4.00 -16.40
N HIS A 79 -7.33 4.34 -15.27
CA HIS A 79 -7.30 5.73 -14.85
C HIS A 79 -6.58 6.59 -15.92
N PRO A 80 -7.22 7.62 -16.52
CA PRO A 80 -6.68 8.37 -17.66
C PRO A 80 -5.28 8.95 -17.41
N ALA A 81 -5.00 9.34 -16.17
CA ALA A 81 -3.70 9.86 -15.76
C ALA A 81 -2.54 8.83 -15.81
N LEU A 82 -2.81 7.53 -15.99
CA LEU A 82 -1.80 6.50 -16.19
C LEU A 82 -1.36 6.35 -17.67
N THR A 83 -2.04 7.05 -18.58
CA THR A 83 -1.70 7.04 -20.02
C THR A 83 -0.51 7.96 -20.33
N ARG A 84 -0.49 9.14 -19.71
CA ARG A 84 0.63 10.08 -19.74
C ARG A 84 1.62 9.73 -18.63
N ARG A 85 2.91 9.57 -18.98
CA ARG A 85 3.97 9.13 -18.06
C ARG A 85 5.28 9.85 -18.32
N ASP A 86 5.21 11.15 -18.57
CA ASP A 86 6.40 11.94 -18.82
C ASP A 86 7.15 12.13 -17.48
N PRO A 87 8.47 11.90 -17.41
CA PRO A 87 9.24 12.12 -16.17
C PRO A 87 9.06 13.52 -15.58
N GLU A 88 8.82 14.50 -16.43
CA GLU A 88 8.57 15.90 -16.10
C GLU A 88 7.30 16.07 -15.24
N ASP A 89 6.33 15.16 -15.37
CA ASP A 89 5.08 15.21 -14.58
C ASP A 89 5.33 14.88 -13.10
N ILE A 90 6.47 14.29 -12.75
CA ILE A 90 6.85 14.01 -11.35
C ILE A 90 7.41 15.28 -10.66
N ALA A 91 8.07 16.15 -11.44
CA ALA A 91 8.84 17.27 -10.90
C ALA A 91 8.00 18.28 -10.08
N PRO A 92 6.77 18.67 -10.49
CA PRO A 92 5.97 19.63 -9.72
C PRO A 92 5.70 19.17 -8.28
N MET A 93 5.44 17.88 -8.06
CA MET A 93 5.22 17.36 -6.71
C MET A 93 6.49 17.42 -5.85
N VAL A 94 7.66 17.16 -6.46
CA VAL A 94 8.95 17.29 -5.76
C VAL A 94 9.19 18.74 -5.36
N VAL A 95 8.95 19.69 -6.28
CA VAL A 95 9.11 21.13 -6.02
C VAL A 95 8.16 21.60 -4.93
N TYR A 96 6.89 21.20 -4.96
CA TYR A 96 5.92 21.51 -3.90
C TYR A 96 6.40 20.99 -2.54
N LEU A 97 6.81 19.73 -2.43
CA LEU A 97 7.28 19.17 -1.16
C LEU A 97 8.56 19.83 -0.62
N ALA A 98 9.32 20.52 -1.49
CA ALA A 98 10.51 21.27 -1.12
C ALA A 98 10.24 22.75 -0.85
N SER A 99 9.00 23.23 -1.02
CA SER A 99 8.63 24.62 -0.82
C SER A 99 8.22 24.92 0.62
N GLU A 100 8.22 26.20 1.00
CA GLU A 100 7.81 26.63 2.34
C GLU A 100 6.33 26.30 2.62
N GLU A 101 5.48 26.38 1.60
CA GLU A 101 4.05 26.07 1.69
C GLU A 101 3.78 24.62 2.07
N ALA A 102 4.69 23.70 1.79
CA ALA A 102 4.60 22.29 2.19
C ALA A 102 5.27 21.99 3.54
N GLY A 103 5.70 23.01 4.29
CA GLY A 103 6.37 22.84 5.60
C GLY A 103 5.54 22.11 6.66
N TRP A 104 4.24 21.90 6.42
CA TRP A 104 3.33 21.13 7.27
C TRP A 104 3.16 19.66 6.82
N VAL A 105 3.60 19.30 5.61
CA VAL A 105 3.46 17.95 5.07
C VAL A 105 4.66 17.12 5.53
N ASN A 106 4.44 16.15 6.42
CA ASN A 106 5.53 15.34 6.99
C ASN A 106 5.17 13.86 7.14
N GLY A 107 6.13 12.97 6.87
CA GLY A 107 5.99 11.52 7.03
C GLY A 107 5.08 10.85 5.99
N GLN A 108 4.76 11.54 4.89
CA GLN A 108 3.78 11.06 3.91
C GLN A 108 4.42 10.33 2.72
N VAL A 109 3.62 9.49 2.08
CA VAL A 109 3.98 8.78 0.85
C VAL A 109 2.98 9.16 -0.23
N PHE A 110 3.47 9.66 -1.36
CA PHE A 110 2.63 10.05 -2.50
C PHE A 110 2.91 9.15 -3.70
N PHE A 111 1.88 8.67 -4.37
CA PHE A 111 1.99 8.12 -5.72
C PHE A 111 1.76 9.23 -6.74
N VAL A 112 2.64 9.31 -7.74
CA VAL A 112 2.61 10.37 -8.75
C VAL A 112 2.79 9.77 -10.15
N SER A 113 1.88 10.07 -11.06
CA SER A 113 1.89 9.60 -12.45
C SER A 113 1.08 10.55 -13.33
N GLY A 114 1.70 11.16 -14.34
CA GLY A 114 0.98 12.12 -15.17
C GLY A 114 0.33 13.22 -14.32
N GLY A 115 -0.96 13.47 -14.54
CA GLY A 115 -1.75 14.40 -13.71
C GLY A 115 -2.29 13.83 -12.40
N LEU A 116 -1.97 12.58 -12.03
CA LEU A 116 -2.50 11.93 -10.83
C LEU A 116 -1.51 12.02 -9.68
N ILE A 117 -2.00 12.53 -8.55
CA ILE A 117 -1.32 12.56 -7.25
C ILE A 117 -2.24 11.86 -6.26
N ALA A 118 -1.75 10.79 -5.63
CA ALA A 118 -2.50 10.06 -4.61
C ALA A 118 -1.69 9.98 -3.31
N LEU A 119 -2.33 10.30 -2.19
CA LEU A 119 -1.78 10.07 -0.86
C LEU A 119 -1.94 8.59 -0.50
N VAL A 120 -0.84 7.92 -0.18
CA VAL A 120 -0.86 6.50 0.19
C VAL A 120 -1.13 6.38 1.68
N ALA A 121 -2.12 5.54 2.04
CA ALA A 121 -2.45 5.26 3.42
C ALA A 121 -1.25 4.68 4.18
N GLN A 122 -1.04 5.16 5.40
CA GLN A 122 -0.01 4.62 6.28
C GLN A 122 -0.51 3.31 6.93
N PRO A 123 0.39 2.35 7.22
CA PRO A 123 0.02 1.11 7.87
C PRO A 123 -0.68 1.39 9.20
N ARG A 124 -1.94 0.96 9.30
CA ARG A 124 -2.73 0.95 10.53
C ARG A 124 -3.50 -0.36 10.61
N PRO A 125 -3.81 -0.88 11.81
CA PRO A 125 -4.67 -2.03 11.94
C PRO A 125 -6.00 -1.81 11.19
N ALA A 126 -6.30 -2.66 10.21
CA ALA A 126 -7.56 -2.57 9.45
C ALA A 126 -8.74 -3.15 10.22
N ARG A 127 -8.53 -4.28 10.90
CA ARG A 127 -9.49 -4.94 11.79
C ARG A 127 -8.75 -5.53 12.99
N THR A 128 -9.43 -5.61 14.13
CA THR A 128 -8.85 -6.09 15.39
C THR A 128 -9.83 -7.02 16.11
N ILE A 129 -9.30 -8.11 16.66
CA ILE A 129 -9.98 -8.96 17.65
C ILE A 129 -9.19 -8.95 18.94
N TYR A 130 -9.88 -8.98 20.07
CA TYR A 130 -9.26 -8.92 21.39
C TYR A 130 -9.91 -9.93 22.34
N LYS A 131 -9.08 -10.54 23.20
CA LYS A 131 -9.54 -11.20 24.42
C LYS A 131 -8.50 -11.04 25.53
N PRO A 132 -8.92 -11.00 26.81
CA PRO A 132 -7.98 -11.14 27.91
C PRO A 132 -7.26 -12.50 27.87
N GLY A 133 -5.95 -12.52 28.04
CA GLY A 133 -5.14 -13.74 28.05
C GLY A 133 -4.69 -14.24 26.67
N ARG A 134 -4.26 -15.50 26.59
CA ARG A 134 -3.67 -16.09 25.38
C ARG A 134 -4.73 -16.74 24.50
N TRP A 135 -4.66 -16.51 23.19
CA TRP A 135 -5.43 -17.25 22.19
C TRP A 135 -4.97 -18.71 22.09
N THR A 136 -5.92 -19.62 21.98
CA THR A 136 -5.67 -21.01 21.58
C THR A 136 -5.75 -21.12 20.05
N ILE A 137 -5.16 -22.18 19.50
CA ILE A 137 -5.19 -22.42 18.04
C ILE A 137 -6.63 -22.63 17.55
N ASP A 138 -7.48 -23.31 18.31
CA ASP A 138 -8.86 -23.57 17.91
C ASP A 138 -9.71 -22.28 17.91
N GLU A 139 -9.50 -21.38 18.87
CA GLU A 139 -10.12 -20.06 18.82
C GLU A 139 -9.64 -19.26 17.60
N LEU A 140 -8.34 -19.28 17.27
CA LEU A 140 -7.84 -18.55 16.10
C LEU A 140 -8.42 -19.11 14.80
N ARG A 141 -8.54 -20.44 14.67
CA ARG A 141 -9.22 -21.10 13.54
C ARG A 141 -10.66 -20.62 13.36
N THR A 142 -11.34 -20.31 14.46
CA THR A 142 -12.71 -19.77 14.44
C THR A 142 -12.75 -18.26 14.18
N PHE A 143 -12.03 -17.45 14.95
CA PHE A 143 -12.21 -15.99 14.95
C PHE A 143 -11.42 -15.25 13.89
N VAL A 144 -10.25 -15.75 13.46
CA VAL A 144 -9.47 -15.10 12.40
C VAL A 144 -10.27 -15.00 11.10
N PRO A 145 -10.77 -16.10 10.50
CA PRO A 145 -11.55 -16.01 9.27
C PRO A 145 -12.87 -15.27 9.47
N ALA A 146 -13.54 -15.44 10.62
CA ALA A 146 -14.87 -14.88 10.85
C ALA A 146 -14.89 -13.38 11.21
N ARG A 147 -13.77 -12.80 11.67
CA ARG A 147 -13.74 -11.42 12.21
C ARG A 147 -12.71 -10.51 11.56
N LEU A 148 -11.62 -11.06 11.02
CA LEU A 148 -10.55 -10.26 10.41
C LEU A 148 -10.66 -10.19 8.88
N PHE A 149 -11.43 -11.07 8.26
CA PHE A 149 -11.59 -11.14 6.81
C PHE A 149 -13.07 -11.07 6.40
N GLU A 150 -13.34 -10.43 5.27
CA GLU A 150 -14.68 -10.42 4.68
C GLU A 150 -15.01 -11.79 4.07
N PRO A 151 -16.30 -12.19 4.05
CA PRO A 151 -16.74 -13.35 3.28
C PRO A 151 -16.26 -13.25 1.82
N GLY A 152 -15.59 -14.30 1.35
CA GLY A 152 -15.04 -14.35 -0.01
C GLY A 152 -13.70 -13.63 -0.19
N PHE A 153 -13.01 -13.22 0.89
CA PHE A 153 -11.63 -12.74 0.82
C PHE A 153 -10.73 -13.75 0.08
N VAL A 154 -9.93 -13.24 -0.87
CA VAL A 154 -8.96 -14.02 -1.63
C VAL A 154 -7.57 -13.48 -1.33
N SER A 155 -6.71 -14.34 -0.79
CA SER A 155 -5.31 -14.00 -0.54
C SER A 155 -4.56 -13.73 -1.85
N PRO A 156 -3.74 -12.66 -1.94
CA PRO A 156 -2.96 -12.39 -3.13
C PRO A 156 -2.07 -13.56 -3.52
N GLY A 157 -2.15 -13.98 -4.80
CA GLY A 157 -1.31 -15.05 -5.34
C GLY A 157 -1.68 -16.47 -4.89
N LEU A 158 -2.78 -16.65 -4.16
CA LEU A 158 -3.30 -17.98 -3.79
C LEU A 158 -4.63 -18.26 -4.49
N PRO A 159 -4.92 -19.53 -4.82
CA PRO A 159 -6.24 -19.93 -5.28
C PRO A 159 -7.29 -19.65 -4.20
N ARG A 160 -8.54 -19.40 -4.61
CA ARG A 160 -9.65 -19.24 -3.67
C ARG A 160 -9.76 -20.50 -2.81
N PRO A 161 -9.78 -20.40 -1.48
CA PRO A 161 -9.99 -21.58 -0.64
C PRO A 161 -11.30 -22.27 -1.02
N GLU A 162 -11.31 -23.59 -1.09
CA GLU A 162 -12.56 -24.35 -1.05
C GLU A 162 -13.31 -23.97 0.23
N ALA A 163 -14.64 -23.91 0.18
CA ALA A 163 -15.47 -23.43 1.28
C ALA A 163 -15.12 -24.18 2.58
N GLN A 164 -14.51 -23.47 3.54
CA GLN A 164 -14.22 -24.05 4.84
C GLN A 164 -15.52 -24.24 5.63
N PRO A 165 -15.71 -25.37 6.32
CA PRO A 165 -16.91 -25.59 7.12
C PRO A 165 -17.03 -24.51 8.21
N ALA A 166 -18.26 -24.05 8.45
CA ALA A 166 -18.53 -23.00 9.42
C ALA A 166 -18.01 -23.40 10.82
N PRO A 167 -17.37 -22.49 11.56
CA PRO A 167 -16.90 -22.79 12.91
C PRO A 167 -18.08 -23.08 13.83
N GLN A 168 -17.94 -24.12 14.67
CA GLN A 168 -18.92 -24.44 15.70
C GLN A 168 -18.96 -23.32 16.73
N ALA A 169 -20.16 -22.81 17.02
CA ALA A 169 -20.37 -21.66 17.88
C ALA A 169 -19.97 -21.98 19.34
N GLY A 170 -18.81 -21.50 19.77
CA GLY A 170 -18.33 -21.65 21.15
C GLY A 170 -17.47 -20.46 21.58
N GLY A 171 -18.09 -19.51 22.29
CA GLY A 171 -17.44 -18.42 23.05
C GLY A 171 -17.20 -17.13 22.27
N GLN A 172 -17.83 -16.01 22.64
CA GLN A 172 -17.62 -14.72 21.97
C GLN A 172 -16.49 -13.91 22.64
N PRO A 173 -15.38 -13.64 21.94
CA PRO A 173 -14.54 -12.47 22.22
C PRO A 173 -15.17 -11.22 21.57
N ALA A 174 -15.20 -10.12 22.34
CA ALA A 174 -15.81 -8.85 21.94
C ALA A 174 -15.07 -8.22 20.76
N ALA A 175 -15.81 -7.58 19.86
CA ALA A 175 -15.24 -6.69 18.85
C ALA A 175 -14.73 -5.43 19.54
N GLY A 176 -13.44 -5.13 19.38
CA GLY A 176 -12.87 -3.86 19.85
C GLY A 176 -13.50 -2.67 19.09
N PRO A 177 -13.54 -1.47 19.69
CA PRO A 177 -14.14 -0.31 19.05
C PRO A 177 -13.47 0.01 17.71
N SER A 178 -14.28 0.28 16.69
CA SER A 178 -13.82 0.80 15.40
C SER A 178 -13.05 2.10 15.61
N PRO A 179 -11.90 2.32 14.94
CA PRO A 179 -11.26 3.64 14.94
C PRO A 179 -12.18 4.61 14.18
N GLY A 180 -12.86 5.49 14.90
CA GLY A 180 -13.70 6.53 14.33
C GLY A 180 -12.89 7.79 14.02
N GLY A 181 -13.28 8.45 12.92
CA GLY A 181 -13.06 9.88 12.64
C GLY A 181 -11.74 10.22 11.97
#